data_AF-A0A5Q0Q468-F1
#
_entry.id   AF-A0A5Q0Q468-F1
#
_cell.length_a   1.000
_cell.length_b   1.000
_cell.length_c   1.000
_cell.angle_alpha   90.00
_cell.angle_beta   90.00
_cell.angle_gamma   90.00
#
_symmetry.space_group_name_H-M   'P 1'
#
loop_
_entity.id
_entity.type
_entity.pdbx_description
1 polymer ?
#
loop_
_entity_poly.entity_id
_entity_poly.type
_entity_poly.pdbx_seq_one_letter_code
_entity_poly.pdbx_strand_id
1 'polypeptide(L)'
;MKKLFLAVSAVLFSLTLTFAQEVNPEEKAKQTVTEWTSQLNLTQEQQTQIYDVVLEAKKAKLAIKADTAQTDEAKKAEQIAAITADLDSKVVGLLTEEQKPLYAKIVEARATKQQAPEAQPQQQ
;
A
#
# COMPACT_ATOMS: atom_id res chain seq x y z
N MET A 1 46.97 17.13 -30.38
CA MET A 1 46.02 18.22 -30.01
C MET A 1 45.55 18.88 -31.30
N LYS A 2 44.28 19.11 -31.65
CA LYS A 2 42.94 18.90 -31.08
C LYS A 2 42.08 18.32 -32.23
N LYS A 3 41.21 17.35 -31.95
CA LYS A 3 40.18 16.89 -32.91
C LYS A 3 38.95 17.78 -32.72
N LEU A 4 38.50 18.44 -33.79
CA LEU A 4 37.23 19.17 -33.84
C LEU A 4 36.44 18.57 -35.00
N PHE A 5 35.50 17.69 -34.67
CA PHE A 5 34.37 17.26 -35.49
C PHE A 5 33.15 17.56 -34.61
N LEU A 6 32.43 18.67 -34.82
CA LEU A 6 31.37 18.88 -35.80
C LEU A 6 30.16 17.94 -35.57
N ALA A 7 29.09 18.57 -35.06
CA ALA A 7 27.68 18.17 -35.04
C ALA A 7 27.32 16.74 -34.60
N VAL A 8 26.63 16.62 -33.45
CA VAL A 8 25.30 16.02 -33.38
C VAL A 8 24.59 16.63 -32.18
N SER A 9 23.71 17.61 -32.44
CA SER A 9 22.62 17.96 -31.53
C SER A 9 21.64 16.77 -31.51
N ALA A 10 21.91 15.78 -30.66
CA ALA A 10 20.92 14.78 -30.29
C ALA A 10 20.52 15.09 -28.85
N VAL A 11 19.61 16.07 -28.71
CA VAL A 11 18.70 16.08 -27.57
C VAL A 11 17.88 14.80 -27.72
N LEU A 12 18.39 13.71 -27.15
CA LEU A 12 17.63 12.51 -26.89
C LEU A 12 16.57 12.92 -25.88
N PHE A 13 15.42 13.35 -26.41
CA PHE A 13 14.16 13.39 -25.70
C PHE A 13 13.79 11.93 -25.41
N SER A 14 14.50 11.31 -24.46
CA SER A 14 14.06 10.06 -23.85
C SER A 14 12.79 10.44 -23.11
N LEU A 15 11.65 10.25 -23.79
CA LEU A 15 10.36 10.16 -23.14
C LEU A 15 10.49 9.06 -22.09
N THR A 16 10.85 9.45 -20.87
CA THR A 16 10.60 8.65 -19.71
C THR A 16 9.09 8.52 -19.68
N LEU A 17 8.57 7.40 -20.21
CA LEU A 17 7.23 6.95 -19.92
C LEU A 17 7.19 6.78 -18.40
N THR A 18 6.85 7.86 -17.70
CA THR A 18 6.51 7.81 -16.29
C THR A 18 5.27 6.94 -16.25
N PHE A 19 5.45 5.64 -16.03
CA PHE A 19 4.34 4.77 -15.67
C PHE A 19 3.73 5.40 -14.43
N ALA A 20 2.61 6.09 -14.60
CA ALA A 20 1.67 6.32 -13.52
C ALA A 20 1.38 4.91 -13.00
N GLN A 21 1.99 4.53 -11.87
CA GLN A 21 1.86 3.19 -11.32
C GLN A 21 0.37 2.97 -11.05
N GLU A 22 -0.29 2.23 -11.93
CA GLU A 22 -1.70 1.92 -11.81
C GLU A 22 -1.88 1.17 -10.49
N VAL A 23 -2.56 1.81 -9.54
CA VAL A 23 -2.79 1.24 -8.22
C VAL A 23 -3.86 0.15 -8.37
N ASN A 24 -3.43 -1.07 -8.65
CA ASN A 24 -4.31 -2.22 -8.73
C ASN A 24 -4.61 -2.76 -7.30
N PRO A 25 -5.84 -2.61 -6.77
CA PRO A 25 -6.18 -3.04 -5.42
C PRO A 25 -6.14 -4.57 -5.24
N GLU A 26 -6.37 -5.35 -6.30
CA GLU A 26 -6.34 -6.82 -6.27
C GLU A 26 -4.92 -7.33 -6.09
N GLU A 27 -3.98 -6.83 -6.89
CA GLU A 27 -2.56 -7.18 -6.73
C GLU A 27 -2.01 -6.75 -5.37
N LYS A 28 -2.43 -5.58 -4.89
CA LYS A 28 -2.08 -5.12 -3.55
C LYS A 28 -2.72 -5.97 -2.45
N ALA A 29 -3.92 -6.52 -2.65
CA ALA A 29 -4.55 -7.44 -1.71
C ALA A 29 -3.80 -8.77 -1.67
N LYS A 30 -3.49 -9.36 -2.83
CA LYS A 30 -2.69 -10.57 -2.94
C LYS A 30 -1.35 -10.44 -2.22
N GLN A 31 -0.62 -9.34 -2.46
CA GLN A 31 0.66 -9.08 -1.80
C GLN A 31 0.53 -9.06 -0.27
N THR A 32 -0.49 -8.37 0.25
CA THR A 32 -0.75 -8.32 1.69
C THR A 32 -1.07 -9.70 2.27
N VAL A 33 -1.92 -10.49 1.59
CA VAL A 33 -2.23 -11.84 2.06
C VAL A 33 -1.00 -12.74 2.01
N THR A 34 -0.19 -12.69 0.96
CA THR A 34 1.07 -13.44 0.88
C THR A 34 2.00 -13.10 2.04
N GLU A 35 2.15 -11.82 2.35
CA GLU A 35 2.96 -11.36 3.47
C GLU A 35 2.39 -11.76 4.84
N TRP A 36 1.06 -11.78 4.99
CA TRP A 36 0.43 -12.22 6.24
C TRP A 36 0.43 -13.73 6.39
N THR A 37 0.33 -14.49 5.30
CA THR A 37 0.45 -15.95 5.30
C THR A 37 1.79 -16.38 5.86
N SER A 38 2.89 -15.73 5.48
CA SER A 38 4.22 -16.07 6.00
C SER A 38 4.40 -15.70 7.47
N GLN A 39 3.72 -14.66 7.96
CA GLN A 39 3.83 -14.19 9.35
C GLN A 39 2.89 -14.90 10.32
N LEU A 40 1.71 -15.32 9.85
CA LEU A 40 0.63 -15.86 10.68
C LEU A 40 0.37 -17.35 10.40
N ASN A 41 1.05 -17.94 9.41
CA ASN A 41 0.81 -19.31 8.95
C ASN A 41 -0.66 -19.55 8.62
N LEU A 42 -1.24 -18.70 7.76
CA LEU A 42 -2.66 -18.73 7.40
C LEU A 42 -3.03 -20.01 6.65
N THR A 43 -4.15 -20.64 7.01
CA THR A 43 -4.72 -21.74 6.21
C THR A 43 -5.25 -21.21 4.87
N GLN A 44 -5.48 -22.11 3.91
CA GLN A 44 -6.01 -21.72 2.61
C GLN A 44 -7.38 -21.03 2.72
N GLU A 45 -8.24 -21.50 3.62
CA GLU A 45 -9.54 -20.88 3.89
C GLU A 45 -9.40 -19.46 4.46
N GLN A 46 -8.51 -19.29 5.45
CA GLN A 46 -8.22 -17.97 6.02
C GLN A 46 -7.65 -17.03 4.97
N GLN A 47 -6.77 -17.50 4.09
CA GLN A 47 -6.21 -16.70 2.99
C GLN A 47 -7.31 -16.15 2.08
N THR A 48 -8.29 -16.97 1.69
CA THR A 48 -9.41 -16.53 0.85
C THR A 48 -10.27 -15.49 1.58
N GLN A 49 -10.68 -15.76 2.82
CA GLN A 49 -11.54 -14.84 3.58
C GLN A 49 -10.82 -13.51 3.87
N ILE A 50 -9.54 -13.57 4.25
CA ILE A 50 -8.73 -12.36 4.50
C ILE A 50 -8.48 -11.59 3.21
N TYR A 51 -8.30 -12.26 2.06
CA TYR A 51 -8.15 -11.59 0.77
C TYR A 51 -9.35 -10.70 0.46
N ASP A 52 -10.57 -11.20 0.62
CA ASP A 52 -11.79 -10.45 0.33
C ASP A 52 -11.91 -9.20 1.21
N VAL A 53 -11.65 -9.35 2.51
CA VAL A 53 -11.67 -8.23 3.47
C VAL A 53 -10.58 -7.19 3.15
N VAL A 54 -9.37 -7.65 2.83
CA VAL A 54 -8.26 -6.76 2.47
C VAL A 54 -8.55 -6.03 1.15
N LEU A 55 -9.16 -6.71 0.18
CA LEU A 55 -9.53 -6.13 -1.10
C LEU A 55 -10.60 -5.05 -0.94
N GLU A 56 -11.64 -5.32 -0.15
CA GLU A 56 -12.68 -4.36 0.21
C GLU A 56 -12.05 -3.09 0.82
N ALA A 57 -11.19 -3.25 1.83
CA ALA A 57 -10.53 -2.14 2.48
C ALA A 57 -9.63 -1.34 1.53
N LYS A 58 -8.91 -2.00 0.61
CA LYS A 58 -8.06 -1.32 -0.38
C LYS A 58 -8.89 -0.54 -1.41
N LYS A 59 -9.99 -1.10 -1.89
CA LYS A 59 -10.92 -0.41 -2.80
C LYS A 59 -11.53 0.81 -2.12
N ALA A 60 -11.99 0.69 -0.88
CA ALA A 60 -12.55 1.80 -0.12
C ALA A 60 -11.52 2.93 0.13
N LYS A 61 -10.29 2.58 0.53
CA LYS A 61 -9.19 3.55 0.69
C LYS A 61 -8.84 4.24 -0.63
N LEU A 62 -8.81 3.50 -1.73
CA LEU A 62 -8.54 4.07 -3.05
C LEU A 62 -9.64 5.06 -3.45
N ALA A 63 -10.91 4.73 -3.21
CA ALA A 63 -12.03 5.62 -3.49
C ALA A 63 -11.93 6.94 -2.71
N ILE A 64 -11.59 6.90 -1.42
CA ILE A 64 -11.39 8.13 -0.62
C ILE A 64 -10.23 8.97 -1.15
N LYS A 65 -9.13 8.33 -1.54
CA LYS A 65 -7.96 9.03 -2.11
C LYS A 65 -8.23 9.63 -3.48
N ALA A 66 -9.08 8.98 -4.28
CA ALA A 66 -9.48 9.44 -5.60
C ALA A 66 -10.61 10.47 -5.56
N ASP A 67 -11.31 10.62 -4.43
CA ASP A 67 -12.37 11.62 -4.26
C ASP A 67 -11.78 13.03 -4.19
N THR A 68 -11.87 13.74 -5.31
CA THR A 68 -11.44 15.13 -5.45
C THR A 68 -12.48 16.13 -4.94
N ALA A 69 -13.72 15.71 -4.68
CA ALA A 69 -14.75 16.57 -4.11
C ALA A 69 -14.55 16.78 -2.60
N GLN A 70 -13.95 15.80 -1.92
CA GLN A 70 -13.51 15.93 -0.53
C GLN A 70 -12.14 16.62 -0.49
N THR A 71 -12.06 17.82 0.09
CA THR A 71 -10.80 18.58 0.26
C THR A 71 -10.29 18.60 1.69
N ASP A 72 -11.10 18.13 2.65
CA ASP A 72 -10.69 18.01 4.04
C ASP A 72 -9.84 16.74 4.23
N GLU A 73 -8.53 16.94 4.25
CA GLU A 73 -7.55 15.86 4.44
C GLU A 73 -7.65 15.23 5.84
N ALA A 74 -8.07 15.97 6.87
CA ALA A 74 -8.29 15.41 8.21
C ALA A 74 -9.48 14.43 8.18
N LYS A 75 -10.55 14.79 7.48
CA LYS A 75 -11.70 13.91 7.27
C LYS A 75 -11.35 12.67 6.44
N LYS A 76 -10.54 12.82 5.37
CA LYS A 76 -10.04 11.65 4.61
C LYS A 76 -9.21 10.72 5.51
N ALA A 77 -8.35 11.29 6.35
CA ALA A 77 -7.53 10.52 7.28
C ALA A 77 -8.41 9.76 8.29
N GLU A 78 -9.45 10.39 8.84
CA GLU A 78 -10.42 9.76 9.73
C GLU A 78 -11.14 8.58 9.05
N GLN A 79 -11.62 8.77 7.82
CA GLN A 79 -12.29 7.70 7.06
C GLN A 79 -11.34 6.53 6.77
N ILE A 80 -10.08 6.80 6.41
CA ILE A 80 -9.06 5.78 6.20
C ILE A 80 -8.71 5.05 7.50
N ALA A 81 -8.68 5.75 8.63
CA ALA A 81 -8.47 5.15 9.95
C ALA A 81 -9.63 4.21 10.32
N ALA A 82 -10.88 4.65 10.09
CA ALA A 82 -12.07 3.83 10.31
C ALA A 82 -12.05 2.54 9.46
N ILE A 83 -11.72 2.63 8.17
CA ILE A 83 -11.57 1.44 7.31
C ILE A 83 -10.45 0.53 7.80
N THR A 84 -9.36 1.10 8.34
CA THR A 84 -8.25 0.30 8.88
C THR A 84 -8.68 -0.44 10.13
N ALA A 85 -9.41 0.21 11.05
CA ALA A 85 -9.92 -0.41 12.25
C ALA A 85 -10.95 -1.52 11.93
N ASP A 86 -11.83 -1.29 10.95
CA ASP A 86 -12.79 -2.31 10.48
C ASP A 86 -12.06 -3.53 9.88
N LEU A 87 -11.07 -3.29 9.02
CA LEU A 87 -10.20 -4.35 8.47
C LEU A 87 -9.56 -5.17 9.61
N ASP A 88 -8.96 -4.50 10.60
CA ASP A 88 -8.28 -5.19 11.69
C ASP A 88 -9.25 -6.04 12.51
N SER A 89 -10.43 -5.50 12.82
CA SER A 89 -11.49 -6.21 13.54
C SER A 89 -11.94 -7.46 12.79
N LYS A 90 -12.25 -7.32 11.48
CA LYS A 90 -12.65 -8.43 10.62
C LYS A 90 -11.55 -9.49 10.54
N VAL A 91 -10.29 -9.09 10.35
CA VAL A 91 -9.17 -10.04 10.28
C VAL A 91 -9.00 -10.79 11.60
N VAL A 92 -9.01 -10.11 12.75
CA VAL A 92 -8.94 -10.76 14.07
C VAL A 92 -10.05 -11.79 14.27
N GLY A 93 -11.25 -11.55 13.74
CA GLY A 93 -12.37 -12.50 13.77
C GLY A 93 -12.15 -13.77 12.93
N LEU A 94 -11.21 -13.76 11.99
CA LEU A 94 -10.86 -14.90 11.12
C LEU A 94 -9.62 -15.68 11.61
N LEU A 95 -8.91 -15.14 12.61
CA LEU A 95 -7.67 -15.72 13.13
C LEU A 95 -7.94 -16.64 14.33
N THR A 96 -7.10 -17.65 14.48
CA THR A 96 -7.07 -18.48 15.70
C THR A 96 -6.48 -17.71 16.88
N GLU A 97 -6.72 -18.17 18.11
CA GLU A 97 -6.16 -17.54 19.32
C GLU A 97 -4.62 -17.45 19.29
N GLU A 98 -3.95 -18.43 18.66
CA GLU A 98 -2.50 -18.45 18.51
C GLU A 98 -1.98 -17.42 17.48
N GLN A 99 -2.81 -17.08 16.48
CA GLN A 99 -2.46 -16.13 15.41
C GLN A 99 -2.71 -14.67 15.81
N LYS A 100 -3.71 -14.40 16.65
CA LYS A 100 -4.05 -13.05 17.14
C LYS A 100 -2.85 -12.26 17.71
N PRO A 101 -1.98 -12.81 18.59
CA PRO A 101 -0.83 -12.06 19.09
C PRO A 101 0.23 -11.79 18.02
N LEU A 102 0.32 -12.61 16.98
CA LEU A 102 1.20 -12.34 15.83
C LEU A 102 0.64 -11.20 14.98
N TYR A 103 -0.67 -11.18 14.77
CA TYR A 103 -1.34 -10.09 14.05
C TYR A 103 -1.25 -8.76 14.79
N ALA A 104 -1.34 -8.76 16.12
CA ALA A 104 -1.12 -7.55 16.93
C ALA A 104 0.23 -6.88 16.62
N LYS A 105 1.30 -7.67 16.42
CA LYS A 105 2.62 -7.14 16.02
C LYS A 105 2.59 -6.49 14.63
N ILE A 106 1.79 -7.02 13.70
CA ILE A 106 1.61 -6.43 12.36
C ILE A 106 0.90 -5.06 12.50
N VAL A 107 -0.14 -5.00 13.34
CA VAL A 107 -0.88 -3.75 13.62
C VAL A 107 0.04 -2.70 14.24
N GLU A 108 0.83 -3.08 15.25
CA GLU A 108 1.81 -2.21 15.92
C GLU A 108 2.89 -1.69 14.95
N ALA A 109 3.45 -2.58 14.12
CA ALA A 109 4.46 -2.21 13.12
C ALA A 109 3.91 -1.22 12.10
N ARG A 110 2.64 -1.38 11.69
CA ARG A 110 1.97 -0.46 10.78
C ARG A 110 1.69 0.90 11.45
N ALA A 111 1.27 0.93 12.71
CA ALA A 111 1.08 2.18 13.46
C ALA A 111 2.41 2.95 13.61
N THR A 112 3.50 2.24 13.90
CA THR A 112 4.84 2.83 14.00
C THR A 112 5.29 3.45 12.67
N LYS A 113 5.03 2.78 11.54
CA LYS A 113 5.32 3.31 10.19
C LYS A 113 4.50 4.55 9.84
N GLN A 114 3.30 4.71 10.40
CA GLN A 114 2.47 5.90 10.20
C GLN A 114 2.92 7.10 11.04
N GLN A 115 3.63 6.84 12.16
CA GLN A 115 4.12 7.88 13.07
C GLN A 115 5.53 8.38 12.70
N ALA A 116 6.33 7.58 11.99
CA ALA A 116 7.60 8.04 11.43
C ALA A 116 7.30 9.02 10.27
N PRO A 117 7.77 10.28 10.33
CA PRO A 117 7.69 11.17 9.18
C PRO A 117 8.41 10.48 8.02
N GLU A 118 7.77 10.41 6.85
CA GLU A 118 8.44 10.01 5.62
C GLU A 118 9.69 10.89 5.45
N ALA A 119 10.86 10.35 5.78
CA ALA A 119 12.11 10.87 5.28
C ALA A 119 12.02 10.69 3.75
N GLN A 120 11.53 11.73 3.08
CA GLN A 120 11.51 11.82 1.63
C GLN A 120 12.88 11.35 1.12
N PRO A 121 12.95 10.37 0.20
CA PRO A 121 14.21 10.10 -0.46
C PRO A 121 14.59 11.38 -1.20
N GLN A 122 15.58 12.10 -0.65
CA GLN A 122 16.25 13.18 -1.34
C GLN A 122 16.78 12.58 -2.64
N GLN A 123 16.20 13.02 -3.76
CA GLN A 123 16.81 12.85 -5.06
C GLN A 123 18.15 13.62 -5.02
N GLN A 124 19.26 12.86 -5.03
CA GLN A 124 20.59 13.38 -5.35
C GLN A 124 20.86 13.18 -6.83
#